data_AF-A0A6L5F0E5-F1
#
_entry.id   AF-A0A6L5F0E5-F1
#
_cell.length_a   1.000
_cell.length_b   1.000
_cell.length_c   1.000
_cell.angle_alpha   90.00
_cell.angle_beta   90.00
_cell.angle_gamma   90.00
#
_symmetry.space_group_name_H-M   'P 1'
#
loop_
_entity.id
_entity.type
_entity.pdbx_description
1 polymer ?
#
loop_
_entity_poly.entity_id
_entity_poly.type
_entity_poly.pdbx_seq_one_letter_code
_entity_poly.pdbx_strand_id
1 'polypeptide(L)'
;MAQLSFYSADASQPRVADLAGVLCAHGRIVSFASSAARLSIVVDEPWRAKALAEEFRIRGVAATLSRAECGGPLVRTAFRSDLLGLATAWTADGAKRVPDDLLLTGPVLRLWALAAGARERQEGKRRRGFLLGLDPGEQATHQPLLRALRQAGLLPVSGSGSVVGVRTDAPALRIAGRARLRRLVELVGDAPIAAEPAWPASLLAVSA
;
A
#
# COMPACT_ATOMS: atom_id res chain seq x y z
N MET A 1 19.43 -35.22 -8.82
CA MET A 1 19.87 -33.84 -8.57
C MET A 1 18.69 -33.07 -8.02
N ALA A 2 18.73 -32.73 -6.73
CA ALA A 2 17.67 -31.98 -6.07
C ALA A 2 17.87 -30.49 -6.36
N GLN A 3 16.95 -29.90 -7.13
CA GLN A 3 16.89 -28.46 -7.35
C GLN A 3 16.38 -27.81 -6.06
N LEU A 4 17.28 -27.22 -5.29
CA LEU A 4 16.97 -26.37 -4.16
C LEU A 4 16.34 -25.08 -4.68
N SER A 5 15.02 -25.00 -4.62
CA SER A 5 14.27 -23.75 -4.79
C SER A 5 14.56 -22.82 -3.60
N PHE A 6 15.59 -21.99 -3.74
CA PHE A 6 15.78 -20.82 -2.88
C PHE A 6 14.84 -19.69 -3.33
N TYR A 7 13.55 -19.84 -3.05
CA TYR A 7 12.68 -18.67 -2.86
C TYR A 7 12.66 -18.36 -1.36
N SER A 8 13.83 -17.94 -0.84
CA SER A 8 13.88 -17.29 0.46
C SER A 8 12.96 -16.09 0.37
N ALA A 9 12.00 -16.01 1.30
CA ALA A 9 11.25 -14.80 1.59
C ALA A 9 12.24 -13.63 1.58
N ASP A 10 12.03 -12.69 0.66
CA ASP A 10 12.97 -11.61 0.39
C ASP A 10 13.15 -10.78 1.66
N ALA A 11 14.13 -11.15 2.49
CA ALA A 11 14.64 -10.38 3.61
C ALA A 11 15.51 -9.24 3.05
N SER A 12 15.00 -8.54 2.03
CA SER A 12 15.62 -7.35 1.51
C SER A 12 15.56 -6.29 2.60
N GLN A 13 16.71 -5.70 2.90
CA GLN A 13 16.79 -4.54 3.77
C GLN A 13 15.77 -3.48 3.33
N PRO A 14 15.02 -2.86 4.26
CA PRO A 14 14.07 -1.79 3.93
C PRO A 14 14.76 -0.67 3.14
N ARG A 15 14.13 -0.21 2.05
CA ARG A 15 14.70 0.80 1.14
C ARG A 15 13.72 1.95 0.93
N VAL A 16 14.25 3.11 0.56
CA VAL A 16 13.42 4.28 0.18
C VAL A 16 12.42 3.94 -0.93
N ALA A 17 12.78 3.07 -1.87
CA ALA A 17 11.91 2.63 -2.96
C ALA A 17 10.62 1.94 -2.46
N ASP A 18 10.62 1.32 -1.28
CA ASP A 18 9.43 0.66 -0.71
C ASP A 18 8.30 1.66 -0.42
N LEU A 19 8.63 2.95 -0.25
CA LEU A 19 7.66 4.03 -0.08
C LEU A 19 6.69 4.15 -1.26
N ALA A 20 6.98 3.49 -2.39
CA ALA A 20 6.02 3.17 -3.44
C ALA A 20 4.68 2.64 -2.90
N GLY A 21 4.67 1.86 -1.80
CA GLY A 21 3.44 1.36 -1.18
C GLY A 21 2.48 2.45 -0.75
N VAL A 22 3.00 3.60 -0.30
CA VAL A 22 2.20 4.79 0.05
C VAL A 22 1.60 5.43 -1.20
N LEU A 23 2.33 5.36 -2.31
CA LEU A 23 1.89 5.87 -3.62
C LEU A 23 0.94 4.89 -4.33
N CYS A 24 0.89 3.61 -3.96
CA CYS A 24 -0.18 2.71 -4.41
C CYS A 24 -1.56 3.13 -3.85
N ALA A 25 -1.60 3.80 -2.69
CA ALA A 25 -2.78 4.43 -2.12
C ALA A 25 -2.93 5.88 -2.62
N HIS A 26 -3.56 6.76 -1.86
CA HIS A 26 -3.73 8.19 -2.14
C HIS A 26 -2.56 9.08 -1.65
N GLY A 27 -1.41 8.48 -1.36
CA GLY A 27 -0.18 9.23 -1.06
C GLY A 27 0.29 10.06 -2.26
N ARG A 28 0.92 11.20 -1.98
CA ARG A 28 1.39 12.16 -2.97
C ARG A 28 2.88 12.42 -2.80
N ILE A 29 3.60 12.41 -3.92
CA ILE A 29 5.00 12.83 -3.99
C ILE A 29 5.09 14.07 -4.89
N VAL A 30 5.78 15.10 -4.41
CA VAL A 30 5.95 16.38 -5.13
C VAL A 30 7.42 16.74 -5.16
N SER A 31 7.93 17.07 -6.35
CA SER A 31 9.31 17.54 -6.55
C SER A 31 9.39 19.06 -6.45
N PHE A 32 10.50 19.57 -5.93
CA PHE A 32 10.86 20.98 -5.90
C PHE A 32 12.10 21.22 -6.74
N ALA A 33 11.96 22.01 -7.82
CA ALA A 33 13.04 22.38 -8.73
C ALA A 33 13.92 21.20 -9.20
N SER A 34 13.34 20.00 -9.31
CA SER A 34 14.04 18.73 -9.60
C SER A 34 15.22 18.39 -8.67
N SER A 35 15.33 19.05 -7.51
CA SER A 35 16.46 18.94 -6.57
C SER A 35 16.13 18.13 -5.31
N ALA A 36 14.85 18.11 -4.96
CA ALA A 36 14.34 17.34 -3.84
C ALA A 36 12.88 16.98 -4.06
N ALA A 37 12.40 15.91 -3.43
CA ALA A 37 11.01 15.52 -3.42
C ALA A 37 10.49 15.34 -2.00
N ARG A 38 9.18 15.46 -1.83
CA ARG A 38 8.48 15.29 -0.56
C ARG A 38 7.33 14.32 -0.73
N LEU A 39 7.27 13.32 0.14
CA LEU A 39 6.16 12.38 0.24
C LEU A 39 5.19 12.84 1.34
N SER A 40 3.89 12.72 1.08
CA SER A 40 2.84 13.01 2.04
C SER A 40 1.63 12.11 1.87
N ILE A 41 0.94 11.81 2.96
CA ILE A 41 -0.34 11.10 2.94
C ILE A 41 -1.19 11.51 4.15
N VAL A 42 -2.48 11.76 3.90
CA VAL A 42 -3.48 11.93 4.95
C VAL A 42 -4.12 10.57 5.22
N VAL A 43 -4.23 10.13 6.46
CA VAL A 43 -4.87 8.84 6.80
C VAL A 43 -6.12 9.07 7.64
N ASP A 44 -6.97 8.04 7.76
CA ASP A 44 -8.21 8.09 8.52
C ASP A 44 -7.98 7.95 10.04
N GLU A 45 -6.98 7.16 10.44
CA GLU A 45 -6.74 6.81 11.84
C GLU A 45 -5.35 7.22 12.34
N PRO A 46 -5.22 7.78 13.57
CA PRO A 46 -3.92 8.20 14.11
C PRO A 46 -2.89 7.07 14.24
N TRP A 47 -3.32 5.82 14.43
CA TRP A 47 -2.39 4.68 14.54
C TRP A 47 -1.67 4.43 13.20
N ARG A 48 -2.34 4.65 12.06
CA ARG A 48 -1.72 4.53 10.74
C ARG A 48 -0.63 5.56 10.56
N ALA A 49 -0.88 6.80 10.99
CA ALA A 49 0.09 7.87 10.87
C ALA A 49 1.37 7.54 11.65
N LYS A 50 1.22 7.06 12.90
CA LYS A 50 2.34 6.62 13.73
C LYS A 50 3.09 5.43 13.12
N ALA A 51 2.37 4.40 12.66
CA ALA A 51 2.96 3.21 12.05
C ALA A 51 3.70 3.55 10.74
N LEU A 52 3.15 4.43 9.90
CA LEU A 52 3.81 4.91 8.69
C LEU A 52 5.08 5.71 9.00
N ALA A 53 5.04 6.61 9.98
CA ALA A 53 6.25 7.35 10.38
C ALA A 53 7.37 6.42 10.87
N GLU A 54 7.01 5.36 11.60
CA GLU A 54 7.97 4.34 12.03
C GLU A 54 8.54 3.54 10.85
N GLU A 55 7.70 3.10 9.92
CA GLU A 55 8.15 2.42 8.70
C GLU A 55 9.04 3.32 7.83
N PHE A 56 8.77 4.64 7.77
CA PHE A 56 9.62 5.58 7.04
C PHE A 56 10.99 5.70 7.73
N ARG A 57 10.99 5.78 9.06
CA ARG A 57 12.21 5.87 9.87
C ARG A 57 13.11 4.65 9.69
N ILE A 58 12.54 3.45 9.62
CA ILE A 58 13.26 2.19 9.34
C ILE A 58 13.99 2.26 7.98
N ARG A 59 13.47 3.05 7.02
CA ARG A 59 14.05 3.28 5.68
C ARG A 59 14.95 4.52 5.62
N GLY A 60 15.30 5.10 6.78
CA GLY A 60 16.14 6.30 6.86
C GLY A 60 15.42 7.61 6.50
N VAL A 61 14.08 7.60 6.38
CA VAL A 61 13.28 8.76 6.00
C VAL A 61 12.51 9.28 7.21
N ALA A 62 12.89 10.45 7.72
CA ALA A 62 12.14 11.09 8.79
C ALA A 62 10.83 11.69 8.24
N ALA A 63 9.73 11.49 8.97
CA ALA A 63 8.43 12.08 8.68
C ALA A 63 7.90 12.85 9.89
N THR A 64 7.27 13.98 9.62
CA THR A 64 6.51 14.77 10.60
C THR A 64 5.06 14.30 10.60
N LEU A 65 4.49 14.19 11.80
CA LEU A 65 3.06 13.97 12.01
C LEU A 65 2.39 15.32 12.30
N SER A 66 1.34 15.65 11.55
CA SER A 66 0.53 16.85 11.75
C SER A 66 -0.93 16.54 11.43
N ARG A 67 -1.77 17.58 11.29
CA ARG A 67 -3.11 17.46 10.71
C ARG A 67 -3.15 18.12 9.34
N ALA A 68 -3.94 17.55 8.44
CA ALA A 68 -4.31 18.19 7.19
C ALA A 68 -5.47 19.18 7.41
N GLU A 69 -5.77 19.99 6.39
CA GLU A 69 -6.88 20.96 6.43
C GLU A 69 -8.24 20.28 6.65
N CYS A 70 -8.42 19.07 6.11
CA CYS A 70 -9.60 18.23 6.36
C CYS A 70 -9.66 17.63 7.78
N GLY A 71 -8.71 17.97 8.66
CA GLY A 71 -8.63 17.50 10.05
C GLY A 71 -7.98 16.11 10.24
N GLY A 72 -7.83 15.34 9.16
CA GLY A 72 -7.22 14.00 9.18
C GLY A 72 -5.72 14.01 9.57
N PRO A 73 -5.22 12.97 10.25
CA PRO A 73 -3.78 12.80 10.49
C PRO A 73 -2.96 12.84 9.20
N LEU A 74 -1.93 13.66 9.16
CA LEU A 74 -1.04 13.85 8.02
C LEU A 74 0.37 13.36 8.37
N VAL A 75 0.90 12.46 7.54
CA VAL A 75 2.32 12.06 7.54
C VAL A 75 3.00 12.78 6.39
N ARG A 76 4.10 13.47 6.66
CA ARG A 76 4.80 14.25 5.62
C ARG A 76 6.30 14.28 5.86
N THR A 77 7.09 14.01 4.83
CA THR A 77 8.55 14.14 4.89
C THR A 77 8.98 15.61 4.73
N ALA A 78 10.23 15.92 5.04
CA ALA A 78 10.87 17.09 4.45
C ALA A 78 11.06 16.89 2.93
N PHE A 79 11.41 17.96 2.21
CA PHE A 79 11.97 17.81 0.86
C PHE A 79 13.36 17.17 0.98
N ARG A 80 13.59 16.07 0.27
CA ARG A 80 14.84 15.30 0.29
C ARG A 80 15.25 14.86 -1.11
N SER A 81 16.55 14.85 -1.38
CA SER A 81 17.11 14.41 -2.66
C SER A 81 16.99 12.90 -2.88
N ASP A 82 17.04 12.10 -1.80
CA ASP A 82 16.90 10.64 -1.86
C ASP A 82 15.50 10.16 -2.29
N LEU A 83 14.49 11.04 -2.25
CA LEU A 83 13.14 10.79 -2.77
C LEU A 83 12.99 11.11 -4.26
N LEU A 84 13.97 11.73 -4.91
CA LEU A 84 13.86 12.13 -6.32
C LEU A 84 13.62 10.95 -7.25
N GLY A 85 14.35 9.85 -7.07
CA GLY A 85 14.17 8.65 -7.91
C GLY A 85 12.75 8.10 -7.83
N LEU A 86 12.18 8.10 -6.62
CA LEU A 86 10.78 7.71 -6.42
C LEU A 86 9.82 8.70 -7.09
N ALA A 87 10.07 10.00 -6.97
CA ALA A 87 9.24 11.03 -7.58
C ALA A 87 9.24 10.94 -9.12
N THR A 88 10.41 10.79 -9.73
CA THR A 88 10.57 10.63 -11.17
C THR A 88 9.84 9.39 -11.68
N ALA A 89 9.92 8.26 -10.96
CA ALA A 89 9.25 7.03 -11.37
C ALA A 89 7.70 7.15 -11.32
N TRP A 90 7.18 7.85 -10.31
CA TRP A 90 5.75 7.94 -9.98
C TRP A 90 5.05 9.20 -10.51
N THR A 91 5.74 10.07 -11.25
CA THR A 91 5.15 11.28 -11.83
C THR A 91 5.45 11.37 -13.32
N ALA A 92 4.41 11.56 -14.14
CA ALA A 92 4.53 11.90 -15.55
C ALA A 92 3.57 13.03 -15.88
N ASP A 93 4.05 14.05 -16.58
CA ASP A 93 3.28 15.24 -16.97
C ASP A 93 2.54 15.91 -15.80
N GLY A 94 3.16 15.88 -14.61
CA GLY A 94 2.59 16.43 -13.37
C GLY A 94 1.51 15.56 -12.71
N ALA A 95 1.09 14.47 -13.35
CA ALA A 95 0.12 13.52 -12.82
C ALA A 95 0.80 12.30 -12.20
N LYS A 96 0.09 11.63 -11.28
CA LYS A 96 0.58 10.40 -10.67
C LYS A 96 0.49 9.25 -11.65
N ARG A 97 1.56 8.47 -11.77
CA ARG A 97 1.58 7.24 -12.56
C ARG A 97 2.12 6.07 -11.77
N VAL A 98 1.86 4.88 -12.28
CA VAL A 98 2.44 3.63 -11.76
C VAL A 98 3.59 3.22 -12.66
N PRO A 99 4.81 2.99 -12.13
CA PRO A 99 5.92 2.45 -12.90
C PRO A 99 5.59 1.08 -13.51
N ASP A 100 6.03 0.83 -14.74
CA ASP A 100 5.76 -0.44 -15.45
C ASP A 100 6.49 -1.63 -14.82
N ASP A 101 7.59 -1.35 -14.12
CA ASP A 101 8.43 -2.29 -13.38
C ASP A 101 8.07 -2.37 -11.88
N LEU A 102 6.91 -1.84 -11.46
CA LEU A 102 6.48 -1.88 -10.07
C LEU A 102 6.41 -3.34 -9.56
N LEU A 103 7.27 -3.66 -8.60
CA LEU A 103 7.23 -4.91 -7.85
C LEU A 103 6.53 -4.70 -6.50
N LEU A 104 5.43 -5.44 -6.28
CA LEU A 104 4.72 -5.47 -5.00
C LEU A 104 5.41 -6.43 -4.03
N THR A 105 6.58 -6.04 -3.53
CA THR A 105 7.30 -6.75 -2.47
C THR A 105 6.53 -6.67 -1.14
N GLY A 106 6.91 -7.50 -0.16
CA GLY A 106 6.35 -7.44 1.19
C GLY A 106 6.39 -6.03 1.81
N PRO A 107 7.55 -5.36 1.83
CA PRO A 107 7.68 -3.97 2.29
C PRO A 107 6.74 -2.96 1.60
N VAL A 108 6.58 -3.06 0.28
CA VAL A 108 5.66 -2.20 -0.50
C VAL A 108 4.20 -2.49 -0.12
N LEU A 109 3.81 -3.77 -0.06
CA LEU A 109 2.45 -4.17 0.32
C LEU A 109 2.11 -3.79 1.76
N ARG A 110 3.08 -3.89 2.68
CA ARG A 110 2.93 -3.47 4.06
C ARG A 110 2.62 -1.98 4.15
N LEU A 111 3.38 -1.14 3.45
CA LEU A 111 3.13 0.30 3.42
C LEU A 111 1.79 0.65 2.77
N TRP A 112 1.36 -0.08 1.75
CA TRP A 112 0.03 0.10 1.16
C TRP A 112 -1.10 -0.28 2.14
N ALA A 113 -0.94 -1.40 2.85
CA ALA A 113 -1.89 -1.84 3.88
C ALA A 113 -1.98 -0.84 5.06
N LEU A 114 -0.86 -0.24 5.46
CA LEU A 114 -0.85 0.82 6.47
C LEU A 114 -1.53 2.10 5.97
N ALA A 115 -1.27 2.48 4.72
CA ALA A 115 -1.82 3.68 4.11
C ALA A 115 -3.34 3.61 3.93
N ALA A 116 -3.86 2.48 3.42
CA ALA A 116 -5.26 2.36 3.01
C ALA A 116 -5.83 0.93 3.07
N GLY A 117 -5.24 0.05 3.87
CA GLY A 117 -5.71 -1.32 4.05
C GLY A 117 -6.89 -1.41 5.03
N ALA A 118 -7.96 -2.11 4.66
CA ALA A 118 -9.12 -2.29 5.53
C ALA A 118 -9.74 -3.67 5.35
N ARG A 119 -10.50 -4.12 6.35
CA ARG A 119 -11.40 -5.27 6.17
C ARG A 119 -12.63 -4.84 5.40
N GLU A 120 -13.06 -5.69 4.47
CA GLU A 120 -14.38 -5.53 3.88
C GLU A 120 -15.44 -5.65 4.99
N ARG A 121 -16.26 -4.61 5.15
CA ARG A 121 -17.42 -4.64 6.06
C ARG A 121 -18.36 -5.76 5.59
N GLN A 122 -18.91 -6.50 6.53
CA GLN A 122 -19.83 -7.59 6.20
C GLN A 122 -21.15 -6.99 5.69
N GLU A 123 -21.33 -6.97 4.37
CA GLU A 123 -22.60 -6.62 3.72
C GLU A 123 -23.27 -7.87 3.16
N GLY A 124 -24.38 -8.28 3.79
CA GLY A 124 -25.17 -9.45 3.38
C GLY A 124 -24.38 -10.76 3.39
N LYS A 125 -24.55 -11.58 2.33
CA LYS A 125 -23.90 -12.90 2.18
C LYS A 125 -22.50 -12.84 1.54
N ARG A 126 -21.89 -11.65 1.38
CA ARG A 126 -20.58 -11.55 0.72
C ARG A 126 -19.49 -12.21 1.56
N ARG A 127 -18.61 -12.96 0.88
CA ARG A 127 -17.40 -13.53 1.51
C ARG A 127 -16.51 -12.39 2.00
N ARG A 128 -15.97 -12.50 3.21
CA ARG A 128 -15.03 -11.53 3.76
C ARG A 128 -13.78 -11.39 2.88
N GLY A 129 -13.25 -10.18 2.77
CA GLY A 129 -12.04 -9.87 2.02
C GLY A 129 -11.23 -8.77 2.69
N PHE A 130 -10.00 -8.59 2.21
CA PHE A 130 -9.16 -7.46 2.54
C PHE A 130 -9.20 -6.46 1.39
N LEU A 131 -9.31 -5.17 1.72
CA LEU A 131 -9.36 -4.08 0.78
C LEU A 131 -8.04 -3.31 0.82
N LEU A 132 -7.48 -3.04 -0.35
CA LEU A 132 -6.37 -2.09 -0.53
C LEU A 132 -6.93 -0.85 -1.23
N GLY A 133 -7.07 0.25 -0.49
CA GLY A 133 -7.60 1.50 -1.03
C GLY A 133 -6.71 2.09 -2.13
N LEU A 134 -7.36 2.67 -3.14
CA LEU A 134 -6.78 3.35 -4.28
C LEU A 134 -7.02 4.86 -4.17
N ASP A 135 -6.25 5.63 -4.92
CA ASP A 135 -6.44 7.08 -5.02
C ASP A 135 -7.69 7.42 -5.86
N PRO A 136 -8.75 8.02 -5.30
CA PRO A 136 -9.93 8.39 -6.07
C PRO A 136 -9.65 9.45 -7.15
N GLY A 137 -8.65 10.30 -6.93
CA GLY A 137 -8.25 11.36 -7.87
C GLY A 137 -7.37 10.89 -9.02
N GLU A 138 -6.84 9.66 -8.98
CA GLU A 138 -5.85 9.17 -9.94
C GLU A 138 -6.28 7.85 -10.58
N GLN A 139 -7.43 7.86 -11.26
CA GLN A 139 -8.06 6.67 -11.85
C GLN A 139 -7.16 5.91 -12.84
N ALA A 140 -6.26 6.62 -13.52
CA ALA A 140 -5.28 6.02 -14.43
C ALA A 140 -4.36 5.01 -13.72
N THR A 141 -4.17 5.12 -12.41
CA THR A 141 -3.34 4.20 -11.60
C THR A 141 -4.04 2.87 -11.27
N HIS A 142 -5.38 2.82 -11.35
CA HIS A 142 -6.15 1.69 -10.83
C HIS A 142 -5.89 0.39 -11.61
N GLN A 143 -5.88 0.46 -12.95
CA GLN A 143 -5.63 -0.71 -13.80
C GLN A 143 -4.19 -1.24 -13.68
N PRO A 144 -3.14 -0.40 -13.72
CA PRO A 144 -1.76 -0.83 -13.44
C PRO A 144 -1.60 -1.51 -12.06
N LEU A 145 -2.17 -0.93 -10.99
CA LEU A 145 -2.10 -1.53 -9.65
C LEU A 145 -2.83 -2.87 -9.55
N LEU A 146 -3.97 -3.00 -10.23
CA LEU A 146 -4.70 -4.26 -10.35
C LEU A 146 -3.84 -5.33 -11.06
N ARG A 147 -3.14 -4.97 -12.15
CA ARG A 147 -2.21 -5.87 -12.84
C ARG A 147 -1.05 -6.29 -11.94
N ALA A 148 -0.46 -5.36 -11.21
CA ALA A 148 0.62 -5.63 -10.27
C ALA A 148 0.19 -6.61 -9.16
N LEU A 149 -1.03 -6.47 -8.61
CA LEU A 149 -1.56 -7.43 -7.64
C LEU A 149 -1.83 -8.83 -8.24
N ARG A 150 -2.24 -8.91 -9.52
CA ARG A 150 -2.36 -10.20 -10.22
C ARG A 150 -1.00 -10.87 -10.37
N GLN A 151 0.02 -10.12 -10.82
CA GLN A 151 1.40 -10.62 -10.94
C GLN A 151 1.97 -11.06 -9.59
N ALA A 152 1.62 -10.36 -8.51
CA ALA A 152 1.97 -10.75 -7.14
C ALA A 152 1.18 -11.97 -6.61
N GLY A 153 0.27 -12.56 -7.40
CA GLY A 153 -0.55 -13.71 -7.00
C GLY A 153 -1.62 -13.40 -5.94
N LEU A 154 -1.94 -12.11 -5.74
CA LEU A 154 -2.91 -11.63 -4.75
C LEU A 154 -4.31 -11.42 -5.33
N LEU A 155 -4.47 -11.61 -6.65
CA LEU A 155 -5.75 -11.62 -7.36
C LEU A 155 -5.85 -12.82 -8.30
N PRO A 156 -7.06 -13.25 -8.71
CA PRO A 156 -7.22 -14.27 -9.75
C PRO A 156 -6.58 -13.85 -11.09
N VAL A 157 -5.92 -14.80 -11.75
CA VAL A 157 -5.32 -14.62 -13.09
C VAL A 157 -6.40 -14.36 -14.15
N SER A 158 -7.54 -15.06 -14.02
CA SER A 158 -8.71 -14.92 -14.88
C SER A 158 -9.90 -14.37 -14.07
N GLY A 159 -10.66 -13.46 -14.67
CA GLY A 159 -11.83 -12.82 -14.06
C GLY A 159 -11.57 -11.38 -13.60
N SER A 160 -12.64 -10.66 -13.27
CA SER A 160 -12.55 -9.29 -12.75
C SER A 160 -12.08 -9.34 -11.30
N GLY A 161 -10.79 -9.10 -11.05
CA GLY A 161 -10.37 -8.66 -9.73
C GLY A 161 -11.18 -7.40 -9.41
N SER A 162 -12.00 -7.43 -8.37
CA SER A 162 -13.00 -6.38 -8.20
C SER A 162 -12.35 -5.15 -7.59
N VAL A 163 -12.22 -4.09 -8.38
CA VAL A 163 -12.25 -2.75 -7.83
C VAL A 163 -13.64 -2.57 -7.23
N VAL A 164 -13.72 -2.46 -5.91
CA VAL A 164 -14.93 -2.16 -5.18
C VAL A 164 -14.97 -0.67 -4.85
N GLY A 165 -16.15 -0.13 -4.52
CA GLY A 165 -16.26 1.25 -4.09
C GLY A 165 -16.00 2.31 -5.17
N VAL A 166 -15.97 1.92 -6.46
CA VAL A 166 -15.79 2.85 -7.60
C VAL A 166 -16.85 3.95 -7.60
N ARG A 167 -18.04 3.69 -7.06
CA ARG A 167 -19.14 4.66 -6.94
C ARG A 167 -19.22 5.36 -5.58
N THR A 168 -18.36 5.02 -4.62
CA THR A 168 -18.44 5.49 -3.24
C THR A 168 -17.27 6.39 -2.82
N ASP A 169 -16.60 7.02 -3.80
CA ASP A 169 -15.41 7.88 -3.60
C ASP A 169 -14.26 7.24 -2.79
N ALA A 170 -14.29 5.91 -2.68
CA ALA A 170 -13.32 5.10 -1.96
C ALA A 170 -13.02 3.83 -2.76
N PRO A 171 -12.42 3.97 -3.96
CA PRO A 171 -12.07 2.82 -4.78
C PRO A 171 -11.05 1.95 -4.03
N ALA A 172 -11.22 0.63 -4.08
CA ALA A 172 -10.30 -0.30 -3.45
C ALA A 172 -10.20 -1.61 -4.22
N LEU A 173 -9.03 -2.25 -4.18
CA LEU A 173 -8.83 -3.59 -4.72
C LEU A 173 -9.13 -4.62 -3.64
N ARG A 174 -10.03 -5.56 -3.95
CA ARG A 174 -10.46 -6.59 -3.01
C ARG A 174 -9.68 -7.90 -3.18
N ILE A 175 -8.96 -8.29 -2.13
CA ILE A 175 -8.28 -9.57 -1.99
C ILE A 175 -9.18 -10.52 -1.20
N ALA A 176 -9.60 -11.62 -1.82
CA ALA A 176 -10.50 -12.59 -1.22
C ALA A 176 -10.07 -14.04 -1.47
N GLY A 177 -10.44 -14.92 -0.55
CA GLY A 177 -10.10 -16.35 -0.58
C GLY A 177 -8.89 -16.68 0.30
N ARG A 178 -8.97 -17.82 0.99
CA ARG A 178 -8.05 -18.19 2.08
C ARG A 178 -6.58 -18.25 1.65
N ALA A 179 -6.28 -18.82 0.49
CA ALA A 179 -4.90 -18.92 -0.01
C ALA A 179 -4.26 -17.55 -0.27
N ARG A 180 -4.99 -16.63 -0.89
CA ARG A 180 -4.51 -15.26 -1.17
C ARG A 180 -4.38 -14.42 0.09
N LEU A 181 -5.31 -14.58 1.04
CA LEU A 181 -5.22 -13.90 2.34
C LEU A 181 -4.03 -14.40 3.16
N ARG A 182 -3.72 -15.71 3.15
CA ARG A 182 -2.51 -16.26 3.78
C ARG A 182 -1.24 -15.67 3.16
N ARG A 183 -1.14 -15.70 1.83
CA ARG A 183 -0.02 -15.07 1.12
C ARG A 183 0.11 -13.57 1.44
N LEU A 184 -1.00 -12.85 1.51
CA LEU A 184 -0.98 -11.44 1.89
C LEU A 184 -0.39 -11.26 3.30
N VAL A 185 -0.85 -12.05 4.29
CA VAL A 185 -0.35 -12.01 5.67
C VAL A 185 1.15 -12.32 5.72
N GLU A 186 1.62 -13.33 4.99
CA GLU A 186 3.04 -13.66 4.86
C GLU A 186 3.85 -12.48 4.30
N LEU A 187 3.33 -11.78 3.28
CA LEU A 187 4.01 -10.66 2.65
C LEU A 187 4.01 -9.39 3.52
N VAL A 188 2.90 -9.05 4.17
CA VAL A 188 2.80 -7.80 4.94
C VAL A 188 3.36 -7.93 6.36
N GLY A 189 3.53 -9.15 6.86
CA GLY A 189 4.03 -9.44 8.21
C GLY A 189 3.01 -9.14 9.31
N ASP A 190 3.50 -9.05 10.54
CA ASP A 190 2.67 -8.86 11.73
C ASP A 190 2.00 -7.49 11.78
N ALA A 191 0.83 -7.44 12.42
CA ALA A 191 0.11 -6.20 12.64
C ALA A 191 0.95 -5.25 13.51
N PRO A 192 1.12 -3.97 13.12
CA PRO A 192 1.56 -2.97 14.08
C PRO A 192 0.56 -2.86 15.25
N ILE A 193 1.03 -2.33 16.37
CA ILE A 193 0.20 -2.04 17.54
C ILE A 193 -1.02 -1.20 17.13
N ALA A 194 -2.21 -1.60 17.58
CA ALA A 194 -3.51 -1.00 17.29
C ALA A 194 -4.05 -1.21 15.85
N ALA A 195 -3.29 -1.88 14.98
CA ALA A 195 -3.73 -2.23 13.63
C ALA A 195 -4.46 -3.58 13.59
N GLU A 196 -4.44 -4.37 14.67
CA GLU A 196 -4.91 -5.77 14.71
C GLU A 196 -6.33 -5.94 14.13
N PRO A 197 -7.31 -5.08 14.44
CA PRO A 197 -8.66 -5.19 13.89
C PRO A 197 -8.74 -4.88 12.39
N ALA A 198 -7.79 -4.09 11.87
CA ALA A 198 -7.73 -3.64 10.49
C ALA A 198 -6.78 -4.49 9.62
N TRP A 199 -5.89 -5.28 10.23
CA TRP A 199 -4.84 -6.05 9.55
C TRP A 199 -5.36 -7.35 8.90
N PRO A 200 -4.78 -7.85 7.79
CA PRO A 200 -5.33 -9.01 7.08
C PRO A 200 -5.33 -10.31 7.89
N ALA A 201 -4.44 -10.46 8.89
CA ALA A 201 -4.38 -11.64 9.75
C ALA A 201 -5.69 -11.88 10.52
N SER A 202 -6.40 -10.81 10.88
CA SER A 202 -7.69 -10.90 11.59
C SER A 202 -8.80 -11.53 10.74
N LEU A 203 -8.66 -11.62 9.41
CA LEU A 203 -9.58 -12.33 8.53
C LEU A 203 -9.38 -13.85 8.53
N LEU A 204 -8.22 -14.33 8.98
CA LEU A 204 -7.91 -15.76 9.06
C LEU A 204 -8.24 -16.37 10.41
N ALA A 205 -8.26 -15.56 11.48
CA ALA A 205 -8.60 -15.95 12.84
C ALA A 205 -10.09 -16.29 13.03
N VAL A 206 -10.99 -15.65 12.26
CA VAL A 206 -12.47 -15.81 12.38
C VAL A 206 -12.98 -17.04 11.60
N SER A 207 -12.19 -18.09 11.46
CA SER A 207 -12.56 -19.32 10.73
C SER A 207 -12.03 -20.59 11.38
N ALA A 208 -11.61 -20.50 12.64
CA ALA A 208 -11.40 -21.63 13.54
C ALA A 208 -12.54 -21.61 14.57
#